data_AF-A0A2M7BI24-F1
#
_entry.id   AF-A0A2M7BI24-F1
#
_cell.length_a   1.000
_cell.length_b   1.000
_cell.length_c   1.000
_cell.angle_alpha   90.00
_cell.angle_beta   90.00
_cell.angle_gamma   90.00
#
_symmetry.space_group_name_H-M   'P 1'
#
loop_
_entity.id
_entity.type
_entity.pdbx_description
1 polymer ?
#
loop_
_entity_poly.entity_id
_entity_poly.type
_entity_poly.pdbx_seq_one_letter_code
_entity_poly.pdbx_strand_id
1 'polypeptide(L)'
;MEKRLIKKETLAGIVGELAGKMRVCAPMKAEDQVLFRVLEAGEKPLVDFANTKNAPKNFLFPRTETMLKYTRTGKGMVFAGEETDGGQTLLFGVRP
;
A
#
# COMPACT_ATOMS: atom_id res chain seq x y z
N MET A 1 8.22 -31.46 -7.19
CA MET A 1 7.64 -30.16 -6.80
C MET A 1 6.18 -30.15 -7.20
N GLU A 2 5.29 -29.97 -6.23
CA GLU A 2 3.86 -29.86 -6.48
C GLU A 2 3.55 -28.50 -7.11
N LYS A 3 2.89 -28.48 -8.28
CA LYS A 3 2.56 -27.22 -8.97
C LYS A 3 1.26 -26.67 -8.41
N ARG A 4 1.31 -25.48 -7.81
CA ARG A 4 0.11 -24.71 -7.43
C ARG A 4 -0.20 -23.70 -8.54
N LEU A 5 -1.41 -23.74 -9.07
CA LEU A 5 -1.87 -22.89 -10.17
C LEU A 5 -2.95 -21.94 -9.66
N ILE A 6 -2.79 -20.65 -9.95
CA ILE A 6 -3.80 -19.62 -9.69
C ILE A 6 -4.26 -19.09 -11.04
N LYS A 7 -5.58 -19.11 -11.27
CA LYS A 7 -6.19 -18.58 -12.48
C LYS A 7 -6.10 -17.05 -12.50
N LYS A 8 -5.76 -16.44 -13.64
CA LYS A 8 -5.57 -14.98 -13.74
C LYS A 8 -6.82 -14.21 -13.32
N GLU A 9 -7.99 -14.73 -13.65
CA GLU A 9 -9.30 -14.15 -13.35
C GLU A 9 -9.58 -14.10 -11.84
N THR A 10 -8.99 -15.05 -11.09
CA THR A 10 -9.13 -15.12 -9.63
C THR A 10 -8.12 -14.26 -8.88
N LEU A 11 -7.02 -13.87 -9.53
CA LEU A 11 -5.92 -13.16 -8.89
C LEU A 11 -6.35 -11.80 -8.33
N ALA A 12 -7.15 -11.04 -9.08
CA ALA A 12 -7.67 -9.75 -8.62
C ALA A 12 -8.54 -9.88 -7.36
N GLY A 13 -9.34 -10.96 -7.28
CA GLY A 13 -10.17 -11.25 -6.11
C GLY A 13 -9.34 -11.58 -4.88
N ILE A 14 -8.33 -12.45 -5.03
CA ILE A 14 -7.42 -12.83 -3.94
C ILE A 14 -6.70 -11.60 -3.37
N VAL A 15 -6.18 -10.72 -4.25
CA VAL A 15 -5.49 -9.50 -3.81
C VAL A 15 -6.46 -8.54 -3.12
N GLY A 16 -7.70 -8.43 -3.59
CA GLY A 16 -8.73 -7.62 -2.93
C GLY A 16 -9.11 -8.14 -1.53
N GLU A 17 -9.19 -9.46 -1.34
CA GLU A 17 -9.42 -10.06 -0.01
C GLU A 17 -8.26 -9.78 0.96
N LEU A 18 -7.03 -9.74 0.47
CA LEU A 18 -5.86 -9.39 1.28
C LEU A 18 -5.90 -7.93 1.75
N ALA A 19 -6.50 -7.02 0.98
CA ALA A 19 -6.67 -5.62 1.38
C ALA A 19 -7.55 -5.46 2.63
N GLY A 20 -8.42 -6.42 2.93
CA GLY A 20 -9.18 -6.45 4.18
C GLY A 20 -8.39 -6.94 5.40
N LYS A 21 -7.20 -7.52 5.21
CA LYS A 21 -6.38 -8.11 6.29
C LYS A 21 -5.07 -7.37 6.53
N MET A 22 -4.54 -6.73 5.50
CA MET A 22 -3.26 -6.06 5.51
C MET A 22 -3.26 -4.90 4.52
N ARG A 23 -2.26 -4.02 4.63
CA ARG A 23 -2.08 -2.93 3.68
C ARG A 23 -1.64 -3.49 2.33
N VAL A 24 -2.42 -3.29 1.28
CA VAL A 24 -2.05 -3.70 -0.08
C VAL A 24 -1.87 -2.48 -0.97
N CYS A 25 -0.68 -2.31 -1.54
CA CYS A 25 -0.40 -1.32 -2.57
C CYS A 25 -0.36 -1.99 -3.94
N ALA A 26 -1.21 -1.53 -4.87
CA ALA A 26 -1.34 -2.14 -6.19
C ALA A 26 -1.69 -1.10 -7.27
N PRO A 27 -1.43 -1.40 -8.56
CA PRO A 27 -1.85 -0.55 -9.66
C PRO A 27 -3.38 -0.55 -9.78
N MET A 28 -3.96 0.64 -9.91
CA MET A 28 -5.38 0.88 -10.11
C MET A 28 -5.58 1.85 -11.25
N LYS A 29 -6.63 1.63 -12.04
CA LYS A 29 -7.06 2.62 -13.03
C LYS A 29 -7.70 3.79 -12.30
N ALA A 30 -7.20 4.99 -12.54
CA ALA A 30 -7.72 6.24 -12.04
C ALA A 30 -7.88 7.17 -13.25
N GLU A 31 -9.12 7.38 -13.68
CA GLU A 31 -9.44 8.13 -14.90
C GLU A 31 -8.68 7.56 -16.12
N ASP A 32 -7.82 8.37 -16.73
CA ASP A 32 -7.01 8.04 -17.92
C ASP A 32 -5.60 7.53 -17.59
N GLN A 33 -5.30 7.29 -16.32
CA GLN A 33 -3.99 6.84 -15.88
C GLN A 33 -4.08 5.61 -14.98
N VAL A 34 -2.93 4.95 -14.82
CA VAL A 34 -2.76 3.90 -13.83
C VAL A 34 -1.86 4.44 -12.73
N LEU A 35 -2.31 4.30 -11.49
CA LEU A 35 -1.57 4.74 -10.31
C LEU A 35 -1.45 3.59 -9.34
N PHE A 36 -0.29 3.46 -8.71
CA PHE A 36 -0.18 2.73 -7.45
C PHE A 36 -0.98 3.47 -6.38
N ARG A 37 -1.84 2.75 -5.67
CA ARG A 37 -2.54 3.24 -4.47
C ARG A 37 -2.71 2.11 -3.46
N VAL A 38 -2.98 2.49 -2.22
CA VAL A 38 -3.48 1.55 -1.22
C VAL A 38 -4.89 1.14 -1.64
N LEU A 39 -5.14 -0.17 -1.72
CA LEU A 39 -6.46 -0.74 -1.99
C LEU A 39 -7.34 -0.59 -0.77
N GLU A 40 -8.56 -0.10 -0.98
CA GLU A 40 -9.61 -0.16 0.04
C GLU A 40 -10.31 -1.54 0.02
N ALA A 41 -10.99 -1.86 1.11
CA ALA A 41 -11.71 -3.13 1.21
C ALA A 41 -12.79 -3.25 0.12
N GLY A 42 -12.74 -4.34 -0.65
CA GLY A 42 -13.66 -4.59 -1.76
C GLY A 42 -13.18 -4.07 -3.12
N GLU A 43 -12.09 -3.30 -3.17
CA GLU A 43 -11.47 -2.89 -4.43
C GLU A 43 -10.65 -4.01 -5.06
N LYS A 44 -10.47 -3.94 -6.39
CA LYS A 44 -9.72 -4.93 -7.17
C LYS A 44 -8.60 -4.28 -7.96
N PRO A 45 -7.35 -4.75 -7.86
CA PRO A 45 -6.23 -4.22 -8.63
C PRO A 45 -6.37 -4.48 -10.11
N LEU A 46 -5.69 -3.64 -10.90
CA LEU A 46 -5.45 -3.91 -12.31
C LEU A 46 -4.41 -5.04 -12.42
N VAL A 47 -4.82 -6.18 -12.98
CA VAL A 47 -3.93 -7.33 -13.21
C VAL A 47 -3.31 -7.29 -14.61
N ASP A 48 -3.92 -6.56 -15.54
CA ASP A 48 -3.42 -6.39 -16.90
C ASP A 48 -2.22 -5.46 -16.95
N PHE A 49 -1.47 -5.57 -18.05
CA PHE A 49 -0.26 -4.79 -18.24
C PHE A 49 -0.59 -3.31 -18.48
N ALA A 50 -0.11 -2.44 -17.58
CA ALA A 50 -0.14 -0.99 -17.75
C ALA A 50 0.98 -0.34 -16.93
N ASN A 51 1.57 0.72 -17.46
CA ASN A 51 2.59 1.50 -16.76
C ASN A 51 1.94 2.49 -15.79
N THR A 52 2.40 2.50 -14.54
CA THR A 52 1.93 3.45 -13.56
C THR A 52 2.65 4.78 -13.70
N LYS A 53 1.93 5.90 -13.51
CA LYS A 53 2.56 7.23 -13.55
C LYS A 53 3.37 7.55 -12.30
N ASN A 54 2.97 7.02 -11.14
CA ASN A 54 3.70 7.16 -9.90
C ASN A 54 4.58 5.92 -9.63
N ALA A 55 5.67 6.14 -8.90
CA ALA A 55 6.61 5.10 -8.56
C ALA A 55 6.14 4.33 -7.30
N PRO A 56 6.17 2.99 -7.30
CA PRO A 56 5.75 2.18 -6.15
C PRO A 56 6.59 2.42 -4.90
N LYS A 57 7.85 2.85 -5.05
CA LYS A 57 8.75 3.18 -3.94
C LYS A 57 8.21 4.25 -2.98
N ASN A 58 7.29 5.10 -3.44
CA ASN A 58 6.68 6.14 -2.60
C ASN A 58 5.85 5.55 -1.44
N PHE A 59 5.42 4.28 -1.53
CA PHE A 59 4.63 3.61 -0.51
C PHE A 59 5.49 2.89 0.54
N LEU A 60 6.75 2.61 0.23
CA LEU A 60 7.71 1.97 1.15
C LEU A 60 8.63 3.00 1.82
N PHE A 61 8.88 4.11 1.14
CA PHE A 61 9.80 5.17 1.59
C PHE A 61 9.08 6.51 1.50
N PRO A 62 8.21 6.86 2.47
CA PRO A 62 7.63 8.19 2.52
C PRO A 62 8.76 9.22 2.59
N ARG A 63 8.64 10.32 1.83
CA ARG A 63 9.70 11.34 1.71
C ARG A 63 9.92 12.17 2.99
N THR A 64 9.25 11.84 4.09
CA THR A 64 9.30 12.59 5.34
C THR A 64 9.09 11.61 6.50
N GLU A 65 10.04 11.58 7.43
CA GLU A 65 9.86 10.97 8.75
C GLU A 65 9.67 12.09 9.76
N THR A 66 8.67 12.00 10.64
CA THR A 66 8.48 12.98 11.70
C THR A 66 9.59 12.80 12.73
N MET A 67 10.52 13.76 12.77
CA MET A 67 11.66 13.73 13.69
C MET A 67 11.24 13.89 15.16
N LEU A 68 10.18 14.66 15.43
CA LEU A 68 9.75 15.00 16.78
C LEU A 68 8.29 15.46 16.80
N LYS A 69 7.45 14.81 17.62
CA LYS A 69 6.10 15.28 17.95
C LYS A 69 6.07 15.66 19.42
N TYR A 70 5.57 16.85 19.75
CA TYR A 70 5.45 17.30 21.13
C TYR A 70 4.20 18.14 21.35
N THR A 71 3.69 18.15 22.58
CA THR A 71 2.55 18.96 23.00
C THR A 71 2.92 19.74 24.25
N ARG A 72 2.59 21.04 24.27
CA ARG A 72 2.84 21.90 25.45
C ARG A 72 1.69 21.74 26.44
N THR A 73 2.04 21.43 27.69
CA THR A 73 1.10 21.31 28.82
C THR A 73 1.44 22.37 29.88
N GLY A 74 0.54 22.57 30.86
CA GLY A 74 0.80 23.49 31.98
C GLY A 74 1.99 23.09 32.87
N LYS A 75 2.52 21.87 32.72
CA LYS A 75 3.69 21.35 33.45
C LYS A 75 4.96 21.24 32.59
N GLY A 76 4.93 21.69 31.34
CA GLY A 76 6.07 21.62 30.42
C GLY A 76 5.75 20.93 29.09
N MET A 77 6.78 20.45 28.40
CA MET A 77 6.65 19.79 27.09
C MET A 77 6.50 18.28 27.27
N VAL A 78 5.53 17.68 26.58
CA VAL A 78 5.38 16.22 26.49
C VAL A 78 5.74 15.79 25.09
N PHE A 79 6.73 14.90 24.97
CA PHE A 79 7.06 14.27 23.69
C PHE A 79 6.08 13.13 23.42
N ALA A 80 5.63 13.03 22.19
CA ALA A 80 4.91 11.87 21.67
C ALA A 80 5.83 11.19 20.66
N GLY A 81 6.06 9.89 20.82
CA GLY A 81 6.58 9.08 19.72
C GLY A 81 5.56 9.08 18.58
N GLU A 82 6.04 8.98 17.35
CA GLU A 82 5.17 8.62 16.23
C GLU A 82 5.09 7.09 16.19
N GLU A 83 3.88 6.54 16.21
CA GLU A 83 3.71 5.13 15.90
C GLU A 83 4.01 4.98 14.40
N THR A 84 5.15 4.36 14.09
CA THR A 84 5.39 3.90 12.74
C THR A 84 4.38 2.80 12.45
N ASP A 85 3.53 3.01 11.43
CA ASP A 85 2.65 2.00 10.86
C ASP A 85 3.51 0.88 10.25
N GLY A 86 4.02 0.01 11.13
CA GLY A 86 4.92 -1.11 10.83
C GLY A 86 4.17 -2.38 10.46
N GLY A 87 2.90 -2.25 10.04
CA GLY A 87 2.07 -3.38 9.62
C GLY A 87 2.65 -4.09 8.38
N GLN A 88 2.32 -5.37 8.24
CA GLN A 88 2.63 -6.10 7.02
C GLN A 88 2.01 -5.39 5.81
N THR A 89 2.84 -5.11 4.81
CA THR A 89 2.44 -4.44 3.58
C THR A 89 2.75 -5.32 2.38
N LEU A 90 1.73 -5.58 1.55
CA LEU A 90 1.88 -6.26 0.27
C LEU A 90 2.01 -5.23 -0.84
N LEU A 91 3.09 -5.33 -1.62
CA LEU A 91 3.27 -4.55 -2.84
C LEU A 91 3.06 -5.48 -4.05
N PHE A 92 2.01 -5.22 -4.83
CA PHE A 92 1.57 -6.07 -5.93
C PHE A 92 1.70 -5.36 -7.28
N GLY A 93 2.09 -6.09 -8.32
CA GLY A 93 2.10 -5.57 -9.70
C GLY A 93 3.31 -4.71 -10.07
N VAL A 94 4.38 -4.73 -9.26
CA VAL A 94 5.65 -4.08 -9.59
C VAL A 94 6.33 -4.82 -10.73
N ARG A 95 6.85 -4.05 -11.68
CA ARG A 95 7.59 -4.53 -12.84
C ARG A 95 9.06 -4.09 -12.71
N PRO A 96 10.04 -4.93 -13.13
CA PRO A 96 11.46 -4.54 -13.19
C PRO A 96 11.72 -3.33 -14.08
#